data_AF-A0A1J3EGI7-F1
#
_entry.id   AF-A0A1J3EGI7-F1
#
_cell.length_a   1.000
_cell.length_b   1.000
_cell.length_c   1.000
_cell.angle_alpha   90.00
_cell.angle_beta   90.00
_cell.angle_gamma   90.00
#
_symmetry.space_group_name_H-M   'P 1'
#
loop_
_entity.id
_entity.type
_entity.pdbx_description
1 polymer ?
#
loop_
_entity_poly.entity_id
_entity_poly.type
_entity_poly.pdbx_seq_one_letter_code
_entity_poly.pdbx_strand_id
1 'polypeptide(L)'
;FTLTQFWFTFRTGFSGQRFYDDWFQSLYNVFFTALPVIVLGLFEKDVSASLSKRYPELYREGIRNSFFKWRVVAVWASSAVYQSLVCYLFVTASAFDGKNSSGKIFGLWDVSTMVFTCLIIAVNMRILLMSNSITRWHYITVGGSILAWLLFAFVYCGIMTPRDRNENVYFVIYVLMSTFYFYFTLLLVPVVALLADFIYQGVERWFVPYDYQIVQEIHRHELDSSNADQLEIANQLTPEEARSYAISQLPREISKHTGFAFDSPGYESFFASQLGIYAPQKAWDVARRASMRSRPKAPKKN
;
A
#
# COMPACT_ATOMS: atom_id res chain seq x y z
N PHE A 1 -10.42 -7.29 7.62
CA PHE A 1 -10.75 -6.95 9.02
C PHE A 1 -12.26 -6.97 9.27
N THR A 2 -13.05 -6.02 8.76
CA THR A 2 -14.49 -5.90 9.07
C THR A 2 -15.32 -7.16 8.80
N LEU A 3 -15.09 -7.86 7.69
CA LEU A 3 -15.81 -9.09 7.36
C LEU A 3 -15.65 -10.20 8.40
N THR A 4 -14.52 -10.27 9.11
CA THR A 4 -14.36 -11.26 10.20
C THR A 4 -15.28 -10.98 11.38
N GLN A 5 -15.56 -9.71 11.69
CA GLN A 5 -16.57 -9.34 12.68
C GLN A 5 -17.97 -9.69 12.16
N PHE A 6 -18.23 -9.47 10.87
CA PHE A 6 -19.49 -9.88 10.25
C PHE A 6 -19.72 -11.40 10.32
N TRP A 7 -18.69 -12.23 10.14
CA TRP A 7 -18.85 -13.68 10.35
C TRP A 7 -19.15 -14.04 11.81
N PHE A 8 -18.57 -13.29 12.74
CA PHE A 8 -18.84 -13.44 14.17
C PHE A 8 -20.28 -13.09 14.56
N THR A 9 -20.92 -12.11 13.93
CA THR A 9 -22.31 -11.74 14.26
C THR A 9 -23.30 -12.89 14.05
N PHE A 10 -23.04 -13.80 13.11
CA PHE A 10 -23.86 -14.99 12.93
C PHE A 10 -23.77 -15.95 14.12
N ARG A 11 -22.60 -16.07 14.78
CA ARG A 11 -22.44 -16.90 15.98
C ARG A 11 -23.09 -16.29 17.21
N THR A 12 -23.18 -14.96 17.28
CA THR A 12 -23.76 -14.24 18.42
C THR A 12 -25.23 -13.89 18.24
N GLY A 13 -25.88 -14.35 17.16
CA GLY A 13 -27.29 -14.06 16.89
C GLY A 13 -27.57 -12.57 16.67
N PHE A 14 -26.61 -11.84 16.08
CA PHE A 14 -26.69 -10.40 15.82
C PHE A 14 -26.83 -9.52 17.07
N SER A 15 -26.31 -9.96 18.22
CA SER A 15 -26.39 -9.22 19.49
C SER A 15 -25.62 -7.90 19.54
N GLY A 16 -24.76 -7.62 18.56
CA GLY A 16 -23.85 -6.46 18.58
C GLY A 16 -22.59 -6.65 19.42
N GLN A 17 -22.33 -7.87 19.93
CA GLN A 17 -21.10 -8.19 20.63
C GLN A 17 -19.87 -7.89 19.75
N ARG A 18 -18.92 -7.13 20.29
CA ARG A 18 -17.66 -6.83 19.62
C ARG A 18 -16.78 -8.07 19.56
N PHE A 19 -16.23 -8.35 18.38
CA PHE A 19 -15.29 -9.44 18.23
C PHE A 19 -13.88 -9.00 18.64
N TYR A 20 -13.42 -7.83 18.20
CA TYR A 20 -12.08 -7.29 18.50
C TYR A 20 -12.14 -6.24 19.59
N ASP A 21 -11.00 -6.07 20.25
CA ASP A 21 -10.77 -4.97 21.19
C ASP A 21 -10.76 -3.61 20.47
N ASP A 22 -11.18 -2.56 21.18
CA ASP A 22 -11.32 -1.21 20.63
C ASP A 22 -10.01 -0.62 20.12
N TRP A 23 -8.91 -0.86 20.85
CA TRP A 23 -7.60 -0.37 20.44
C TRP A 23 -7.07 -1.16 19.25
N PHE A 24 -7.32 -2.47 19.21
CA PHE A 24 -6.92 -3.31 18.08
C PHE A 24 -7.59 -2.82 16.80
N GLN A 25 -8.90 -2.57 16.87
CA GLN A 25 -9.68 -2.03 15.76
C GLN A 25 -9.20 -0.64 15.33
N SER A 26 -8.95 0.25 16.29
CA SER A 26 -8.58 1.64 16.00
C SER A 26 -7.21 1.76 15.33
N LEU A 27 -6.25 0.93 15.77
CA LEU A 27 -4.86 1.00 15.29
C LEU A 27 -4.62 0.17 14.02
N TYR A 28 -5.54 -0.76 13.68
CA TYR A 28 -5.42 -1.64 12.51
C TYR A 28 -5.06 -0.89 11.22
N ASN A 29 -5.93 0.04 10.81
CA ASN A 29 -5.75 0.74 9.54
C ASN A 29 -4.59 1.72 9.56
N VAL A 30 -4.26 2.31 10.72
CA VAL A 30 -3.33 3.45 10.83
C VAL A 30 -1.89 2.98 11.03
N PHE A 31 -1.66 2.05 11.94
CA PHE A 31 -0.30 1.64 12.32
C PHE A 31 0.09 0.30 11.72
N PHE A 32 -0.82 -0.68 11.68
CA PHE A 32 -0.45 -2.06 11.32
C PHE A 32 -0.55 -2.36 9.83
N THR A 33 -1.31 -1.58 9.05
CA THR A 33 -1.49 -1.83 7.61
C THR A 33 -1.26 -0.62 6.69
N ALA A 34 -1.23 0.62 7.18
CA ALA A 34 -1.04 1.78 6.30
C ALA A 34 0.36 1.85 5.68
N LEU A 35 1.42 1.69 6.49
CA LEU A 35 2.80 1.89 6.03
C LEU A 35 3.18 0.96 4.85
N PRO A 36 2.90 -0.35 4.88
CA PRO A 36 3.20 -1.24 3.76
C PRO A 36 2.44 -0.84 2.48
N VAL A 37 1.18 -0.41 2.60
CA VAL A 37 0.36 0.04 1.46
C VAL A 37 0.90 1.34 0.87
N ILE A 38 1.34 2.27 1.71
CA ILE A 38 1.96 3.53 1.26
C ILE A 38 3.27 3.23 0.52
N VAL A 39 4.12 2.36 1.09
CA VAL A 39 5.39 1.99 0.45
C VAL A 39 5.18 1.27 -0.87
N LEU A 40 4.20 0.37 -0.95
CA LEU A 40 3.76 -0.21 -2.21
C LEU A 40 3.40 0.90 -3.21
N GLY A 41 2.51 1.82 -2.85
CA GLY A 41 2.11 2.91 -3.76
C GLY A 41 3.24 3.84 -4.21
N LEU A 42 4.30 4.01 -3.42
CA LEU A 42 5.42 4.91 -3.74
C LEU A 42 6.56 4.22 -4.51
N PHE A 43 6.84 2.96 -4.21
CA PHE A 43 8.04 2.27 -4.69
C PHE A 43 7.73 1.11 -5.64
N GLU A 44 6.47 0.75 -5.83
CA GLU A 44 6.06 -0.28 -6.79
C GLU A 44 6.37 0.18 -8.22
N LYS A 45 6.95 -0.73 -8.99
CA LYS A 45 7.31 -0.51 -10.39
C LYS A 45 7.09 -1.81 -11.15
N ASP A 46 6.14 -1.80 -12.07
CA ASP A 46 5.87 -2.96 -12.92
C ASP A 46 7.05 -3.23 -13.88
N VAL A 47 7.64 -2.20 -14.47
CA VAL A 47 8.81 -2.30 -15.34
C VAL A 47 9.80 -1.16 -15.05
N SER A 48 11.08 -1.35 -15.39
CA SER A 48 12.09 -0.30 -15.25
C SER A 48 11.82 0.86 -16.20
N ALA A 49 12.32 2.07 -15.85
CA ALA A 49 12.04 3.29 -16.61
C ALA A 49 12.59 3.24 -18.06
N SER A 50 13.69 2.51 -18.27
CA SER A 50 14.27 2.25 -19.58
C SER A 50 13.35 1.37 -20.43
N LEU A 51 12.85 0.25 -19.87
CA LEU A 51 11.93 -0.65 -20.56
C LEU A 51 10.59 0.01 -20.87
N SER A 52 10.07 0.84 -19.96
CA SER A 52 8.86 1.62 -20.19
C SER A 52 8.99 2.55 -21.41
N LYS A 53 10.16 3.15 -21.62
CA LYS A 53 10.45 3.99 -22.81
C LYS A 53 10.64 3.15 -24.08
N ARG A 54 11.24 1.96 -23.96
CA ARG A 54 11.46 1.03 -25.08
C ARG A 54 10.14 0.44 -25.61
N TYR A 55 9.17 0.21 -24.72
CA TYR A 55 7.86 -0.36 -25.04
C TYR A 55 6.72 0.61 -24.67
N PRO A 56 6.48 1.67 -25.48
CA PRO A 56 5.44 2.65 -25.20
C PRO A 56 4.02 2.06 -25.23
N GLU A 57 3.84 0.87 -25.83
CA GLU A 57 2.55 0.17 -25.89
C GLU A 57 2.01 -0.19 -24.49
N LEU A 58 2.87 -0.39 -23.49
CA LEU A 58 2.45 -0.65 -22.11
C LEU A 58 1.57 0.48 -21.55
N TYR A 59 1.73 1.70 -22.07
CA TYR A 59 0.91 2.84 -21.66
C TYR A 59 -0.55 2.74 -22.15
N ARG A 60 -0.82 1.99 -23.23
CA ARG A 60 -2.18 1.81 -23.78
C ARG A 60 -3.12 1.13 -22.79
N GLU A 61 -2.62 0.24 -21.94
CA GLU A 61 -3.43 -0.45 -20.92
C GLU A 61 -4.00 0.52 -19.88
N GLY A 62 -3.28 1.60 -19.57
CA GLY A 62 -3.76 2.70 -18.73
C GLY A 62 -4.90 3.47 -19.38
N ILE A 63 -4.74 3.83 -20.67
CA ILE A 63 -5.79 4.54 -21.45
C ILE A 63 -7.07 3.69 -21.56
N ARG A 64 -6.92 2.37 -21.71
CA ARG A 64 -8.03 1.43 -21.78
C ARG A 64 -8.67 1.13 -20.42
N ASN A 65 -8.14 1.71 -19.35
CA ASN A 65 -8.54 1.48 -17.97
C ASN A 65 -8.62 -0.02 -17.62
N SER A 66 -7.64 -0.82 -18.07
CA SER A 66 -7.68 -2.27 -17.90
C SER A 66 -7.58 -2.71 -16.44
N PHE A 67 -6.85 -1.96 -15.61
CA PHE A 67 -6.59 -2.30 -14.21
C PHE A 67 -7.74 -1.95 -13.25
N PHE A 68 -8.55 -0.92 -13.52
CA PHE A 68 -9.65 -0.47 -12.63
C PHE A 68 -11.05 -0.81 -13.15
N LYS A 69 -11.20 -1.92 -13.87
CA LYS A 69 -12.53 -2.42 -14.27
C LYS A 69 -13.29 -2.94 -13.05
N TRP A 70 -14.61 -2.76 -13.02
CA TRP A 70 -15.48 -3.30 -11.96
C TRP A 70 -15.34 -4.81 -11.77
N ARG A 71 -15.03 -5.56 -12.83
CA ARG A 71 -14.75 -7.00 -12.75
C ARG A 71 -13.53 -7.30 -11.88
N VAL A 72 -12.46 -6.52 -12.04
CA VAL A 72 -11.23 -6.66 -11.23
C VAL A 72 -11.56 -6.37 -9.77
N VAL A 73 -12.27 -5.28 -9.49
CA VAL A 73 -12.72 -4.93 -8.12
C VAL A 73 -13.57 -6.05 -7.50
N ALA A 74 -14.46 -6.68 -8.27
CA ALA A 74 -15.27 -7.80 -7.80
C ALA A 74 -14.42 -9.03 -7.44
N VAL A 75 -13.37 -9.33 -8.20
CA VAL A 75 -12.41 -10.40 -7.88
C VAL A 75 -11.62 -10.08 -6.61
N TRP A 76 -11.18 -8.83 -6.43
CA TRP A 76 -10.54 -8.39 -5.19
C TRP A 76 -11.48 -8.52 -3.98
N ALA A 77 -12.75 -8.16 -4.15
CA ALA A 77 -13.76 -8.28 -3.11
C ALA A 77 -14.04 -9.76 -2.75
N SER A 78 -14.15 -10.66 -3.74
CA SER A 78 -14.37 -12.09 -3.49
C SER A 78 -13.17 -12.75 -2.80
N SER A 79 -11.95 -12.37 -3.19
CA SER A 79 -10.72 -12.78 -2.49
C SER A 79 -10.70 -12.29 -1.03
N ALA A 80 -11.11 -11.04 -0.78
CA ALA A 80 -11.21 -10.53 0.59
C ALA A 80 -12.26 -11.26 1.44
N VAL A 81 -13.40 -11.64 0.84
CA VAL A 81 -14.42 -12.49 1.46
C VAL A 81 -13.81 -13.84 1.84
N TYR A 82 -13.14 -14.52 0.90
CA TYR A 82 -12.46 -15.80 1.13
C TYR A 82 -11.43 -15.71 2.28
N GLN A 83 -10.51 -14.74 2.22
CA GLN A 83 -9.47 -14.56 3.25
C GLN A 83 -10.08 -14.31 4.63
N SER A 84 -11.09 -13.45 4.72
CA SER A 84 -11.77 -13.18 5.98
C SER A 84 -12.47 -14.41 6.54
N LEU A 85 -13.09 -15.21 5.68
CA LEU A 85 -13.79 -16.43 6.06
C LEU A 85 -12.81 -17.48 6.54
N VAL A 86 -11.69 -17.70 5.83
CA VAL A 86 -10.62 -18.63 6.23
C VAL A 86 -10.03 -18.23 7.58
N CYS A 87 -9.62 -16.97 7.75
CA CYS A 87 -9.04 -16.51 9.02
C CYS A 87 -10.01 -16.70 10.19
N TYR A 88 -11.30 -16.42 9.99
CA TYR A 88 -12.30 -16.58 11.03
C TYR A 88 -12.63 -18.06 11.32
N LEU A 89 -13.01 -18.84 10.30
CA LEU A 89 -13.45 -20.22 10.46
C LEU A 89 -12.31 -21.13 10.92
N PHE A 90 -11.11 -20.97 10.37
CA PHE A 90 -10.00 -21.84 10.71
C PHE A 90 -9.63 -21.70 12.18
N VAL A 91 -9.50 -20.45 12.67
CA VAL A 91 -9.13 -20.18 14.06
C VAL A 91 -10.28 -20.52 15.02
N THR A 92 -11.53 -20.23 14.67
CA THR A 92 -12.67 -20.58 15.54
C THR A 92 -12.90 -22.08 15.62
N ALA A 93 -12.70 -22.82 14.51
CA ALA A 93 -12.80 -24.27 14.51
C ALA A 93 -11.65 -24.92 15.30
N SER A 94 -10.42 -24.42 15.14
CA SER A 94 -9.26 -24.96 15.86
C SER A 94 -9.27 -24.61 17.34
N ALA A 95 -9.93 -23.52 17.74
CA ALA A 95 -10.10 -23.13 19.14
C ALA A 95 -11.25 -23.86 19.86
N PHE A 96 -12.21 -24.48 19.15
CA PHE A 96 -13.44 -25.02 19.74
C PHE A 96 -13.21 -26.08 20.83
N ASP A 97 -12.19 -26.94 20.66
CA ASP A 97 -11.74 -27.91 21.68
C ASP A 97 -10.30 -27.61 22.15
N GLY A 98 -9.81 -26.41 21.82
CA GLY A 98 -8.47 -25.97 22.16
C GLY A 98 -8.34 -25.69 23.66
N LYS A 99 -7.34 -26.30 24.29
CA LYS A 99 -6.99 -26.05 25.70
C LYS A 99 -5.63 -25.39 25.78
N ASN A 100 -5.53 -24.42 26.68
CA ASN A 100 -4.25 -23.80 27.04
C ASN A 100 -3.37 -24.81 27.81
N SER A 101 -2.08 -24.50 27.99
CA SER A 101 -1.11 -25.26 28.78
C SER A 101 -1.58 -25.59 30.20
N SER A 102 -2.42 -24.73 30.79
CA SER A 102 -3.07 -24.94 32.10
C SER A 102 -4.39 -25.73 32.05
N GLY A 103 -4.77 -26.29 30.90
CA GLY A 103 -6.02 -27.05 30.69
C GLY A 103 -7.30 -26.22 30.60
N LYS A 104 -7.19 -24.88 30.58
CA LYS A 104 -8.34 -23.97 30.44
C LYS A 104 -8.77 -23.82 28.98
N ILE A 105 -10.07 -23.68 28.75
CA ILE A 105 -10.64 -23.38 27.42
C ILE A 105 -10.28 -21.96 26.98
N PHE A 106 -10.19 -21.75 25.66
CA PHE A 106 -9.99 -20.41 25.10
C PHE A 106 -11.26 -19.55 25.22
N GLY A 107 -11.10 -18.33 25.70
CA GLY A 107 -12.14 -17.33 25.77
C GLY A 107 -12.33 -16.58 24.44
N LEU A 108 -13.34 -15.71 24.40
CA LEU A 108 -13.62 -14.85 23.23
C LEU A 108 -12.39 -14.01 22.84
N TRP A 109 -11.74 -13.39 23.82
CA TRP A 109 -10.58 -12.53 23.60
C TRP A 109 -9.36 -13.30 23.10
N ASP A 110 -9.18 -14.56 23.51
CA ASP A 110 -8.10 -15.42 23.01
C ASP A 110 -8.28 -15.72 21.53
N VAL A 111 -9.49 -16.17 21.15
CA VAL A 111 -9.84 -16.47 19.76
C VAL A 111 -9.75 -15.22 18.90
N SER A 112 -10.30 -14.11 19.39
CA SER A 112 -10.26 -12.82 18.70
C SER A 112 -8.84 -12.32 18.45
N THR A 113 -7.98 -12.33 19.48
CA THR A 113 -6.58 -11.90 19.36
C THR A 113 -5.82 -12.79 18.39
N MET A 114 -6.11 -14.10 18.39
CA MET A 114 -5.53 -15.05 17.44
C MET A 114 -5.95 -14.76 15.99
N VAL A 115 -7.25 -14.56 15.73
CA VAL A 115 -7.75 -14.20 14.39
C VAL A 115 -7.12 -12.89 13.93
N PHE A 116 -7.07 -11.89 14.80
CA PHE A 116 -6.51 -10.58 14.47
C PHE A 116 -5.02 -10.67 14.11
N THR A 117 -4.25 -11.44 14.88
CA THR A 117 -2.82 -11.68 14.62
C THR A 117 -2.60 -12.38 13.27
N CYS A 118 -3.37 -13.45 13.00
CA CYS A 118 -3.31 -14.13 11.69
C CYS A 118 -3.69 -13.18 10.54
N LEU A 119 -4.70 -12.34 10.76
CA LEU A 119 -5.19 -11.40 9.75
C LEU A 119 -4.16 -10.33 9.42
N ILE A 120 -3.48 -9.76 10.42
CA ILE A 120 -2.39 -8.79 10.19
C ILE A 120 -1.28 -9.42 9.38
N ILE A 121 -0.84 -10.63 9.74
CA ILE A 121 0.23 -11.32 9.01
C ILE A 121 -0.21 -11.63 7.59
N ALA A 122 -1.42 -12.17 7.39
CA ALA A 122 -1.96 -12.49 6.07
C ALA A 122 -2.03 -11.25 5.18
N VAL A 123 -2.52 -10.12 5.67
CA VAL A 123 -2.63 -8.88 4.88
C VAL A 123 -1.24 -8.31 4.54
N ASN A 124 -0.32 -8.31 5.50
CA ASN A 124 1.04 -7.84 5.28
C ASN A 124 1.79 -8.72 4.26
N MET A 125 1.65 -10.05 4.37
CA MET A 125 2.21 -11.00 3.40
C MET A 125 1.52 -10.90 2.03
N ARG A 126 0.21 -10.61 1.99
CA ARG A 126 -0.52 -10.37 0.73
C ARG A 126 0.07 -9.20 -0.06
N ILE A 127 0.46 -8.13 0.63
CA ILE A 127 1.08 -6.96 -0.01
C ILE A 127 2.40 -7.38 -0.66
N LEU A 128 3.23 -8.15 0.04
CA LEU A 128 4.49 -8.66 -0.50
C LEU A 128 4.26 -9.59 -1.69
N LEU A 129 3.24 -10.45 -1.62
CA LEU A 129 2.86 -11.36 -2.71
C LEU A 129 2.43 -10.60 -3.98
N MET A 130 1.71 -9.49 -3.82
CA MET A 130 1.20 -8.69 -4.94
C MET A 130 2.23 -7.71 -5.51
N SER A 131 3.36 -7.50 -4.82
CA SER A 131 4.40 -6.56 -5.27
C SER A 131 5.13 -7.14 -6.48
N ASN A 132 5.28 -6.38 -7.57
CA ASN A 132 6.09 -6.78 -8.72
C ASN A 132 7.58 -6.51 -8.47
N SER A 133 7.91 -5.43 -7.77
CA SER A 133 9.28 -5.02 -7.45
C SER A 133 9.53 -4.98 -5.95
N ILE A 134 10.28 -5.97 -5.46
CA ILE A 134 10.59 -6.04 -4.03
C ILE A 134 11.86 -5.24 -3.71
N THR A 135 11.66 -4.04 -3.17
CA THR A 135 12.74 -3.21 -2.63
C THR A 135 13.00 -3.49 -1.14
N ARG A 136 14.15 -3.03 -0.61
CA ARG A 136 14.48 -3.13 0.82
C ARG A 136 13.42 -2.50 1.72
N TRP A 137 12.75 -1.44 1.24
CA TRP A 137 11.70 -0.76 1.99
C TRP A 137 10.47 -1.63 2.21
N HIS A 138 10.11 -2.49 1.25
CA HIS A 138 8.97 -3.42 1.41
C HIS A 138 9.22 -4.40 2.56
N TYR A 139 10.42 -4.97 2.64
CA TYR A 139 10.76 -5.87 3.76
C TYR A 139 10.75 -5.15 5.11
N ILE A 140 11.28 -3.93 5.17
CA ILE A 140 11.30 -3.13 6.40
C ILE A 140 9.89 -2.77 6.85
N THR A 141 9.00 -2.37 5.95
CA THR A 141 7.64 -1.96 6.32
C THR A 141 6.75 -3.14 6.66
N VAL A 142 6.78 -4.21 5.87
CA VAL A 142 6.04 -5.45 6.15
C VAL A 142 6.51 -6.07 7.48
N GLY A 143 7.82 -6.24 7.65
CA GLY A 143 8.39 -6.78 8.88
C GLY A 143 8.16 -5.86 10.08
N GLY A 144 8.32 -4.55 9.88
CA GLY A 144 8.08 -3.52 10.89
C GLY A 144 6.62 -3.47 11.34
N SER A 145 5.66 -3.62 10.43
CA SER A 145 4.22 -3.66 10.76
C SER A 145 3.84 -4.91 11.55
N ILE A 146 4.37 -6.08 11.19
CA ILE A 146 4.16 -7.32 11.96
C ILE A 146 4.80 -7.20 13.35
N LEU A 147 6.03 -6.70 13.43
CA LEU A 147 6.73 -6.48 14.70
C LEU A 147 5.99 -5.46 15.58
N ALA A 148 5.52 -4.35 14.98
CA ALA A 148 4.76 -3.32 15.68
C ALA A 148 3.47 -3.88 16.29
N TRP A 149 2.75 -4.75 15.56
CA TRP A 149 1.60 -5.47 16.10
C TRP A 149 1.98 -6.33 17.31
N LEU A 150 3.01 -7.18 17.19
CA LEU A 150 3.41 -8.07 18.28
C LEU A 150 3.90 -7.31 19.51
N LEU A 151 4.69 -6.25 19.33
CA LEU A 151 5.14 -5.37 20.42
C LEU A 151 3.96 -4.67 21.08
N PHE A 152 3.05 -4.11 20.28
CA PHE A 152 1.84 -3.47 20.80
C PHE A 152 0.99 -4.46 21.60
N ALA A 153 0.71 -5.64 21.07
CA ALA A 153 -0.07 -6.67 21.76
C ALA A 153 0.61 -7.09 23.07
N PHE A 154 1.93 -7.29 23.07
CA PHE A 154 2.71 -7.66 24.26
C PHE A 154 2.65 -6.61 25.37
N VAL A 155 2.82 -5.33 25.00
CA VAL A 155 2.78 -4.21 25.95
C VAL A 155 1.35 -3.95 26.43
N TYR A 156 0.38 -3.85 25.51
CA TYR A 156 -1.01 -3.56 25.82
C TYR A 156 -1.65 -4.64 26.71
N CYS A 157 -1.43 -5.92 26.39
CA CYS A 157 -1.98 -7.02 27.19
C CYS A 157 -1.22 -7.23 28.52
N GLY A 158 -0.01 -6.68 28.67
CA GLY A 158 0.81 -6.79 29.88
C GLY A 158 0.53 -5.68 30.90
N ILE A 159 0.10 -4.50 30.45
CA ILE A 159 -0.23 -3.38 31.32
C ILE A 159 -1.60 -3.62 31.97
N MET A 160 -1.63 -3.61 33.30
CA MET A 160 -2.87 -3.67 34.07
C MET A 160 -3.37 -2.23 34.32
N THR A 161 -4.36 -1.78 33.55
CA THR A 161 -4.97 -0.46 33.76
C THR A 161 -6.05 -0.55 34.85
N PRO A 162 -5.96 0.20 35.97
CA PRO A 162 -6.90 0.10 37.09
C PRO A 162 -8.35 0.52 36.77
N ARG A 163 -8.58 1.21 35.65
CA ARG A 163 -9.91 1.74 35.24
C ARG A 163 -10.68 0.82 34.29
N ASP A 164 -10.05 -0.18 33.68
CA ASP A 164 -10.70 -1.07 32.73
C ASP A 164 -11.18 -2.34 33.45
N ARG A 165 -12.19 -2.22 34.30
CA ARG A 165 -12.53 -3.27 35.28
C ARG A 165 -13.32 -4.45 34.71
N ASN A 166 -13.78 -4.41 33.46
CA ASN A 166 -14.81 -5.38 32.99
C ASN A 166 -14.52 -6.14 31.67
N GLU A 167 -13.58 -5.75 30.80
CA GLU A 167 -13.44 -6.36 29.45
C GLU A 167 -11.98 -6.46 28.94
N ASN A 168 -11.03 -6.88 29.77
CA ASN A 168 -9.61 -6.79 29.39
C ASN A 168 -9.10 -7.99 28.58
N VAL A 169 -8.33 -7.67 27.53
CA VAL A 169 -7.39 -8.58 26.85
C VAL A 169 -6.15 -8.87 27.73
N TYR A 170 -6.27 -8.72 29.04
CA TYR A 170 -5.16 -8.84 29.98
C TYR A 170 -4.57 -10.25 29.94
N PHE A 171 -3.26 -10.32 29.75
CA PHE A 171 -2.48 -11.55 29.71
C PHE A 171 -2.83 -12.55 28.58
N VAL A 172 -3.79 -12.22 27.70
CA VAL A 172 -4.26 -13.10 26.60
C VAL A 172 -3.12 -13.46 25.66
N ILE A 173 -2.33 -12.48 25.20
CA ILE A 173 -1.22 -12.75 24.28
C ILE A 173 -0.14 -13.64 24.90
N TYR A 174 0.11 -13.50 26.21
CA TYR A 174 1.09 -14.32 26.94
C TYR A 174 0.62 -15.76 27.05
N VAL A 175 -0.67 -15.94 27.33
CA VAL A 175 -1.34 -17.25 27.31
C VAL A 175 -1.23 -17.89 25.93
N LEU A 176 -1.60 -17.17 24.87
CA LEU A 176 -1.55 -17.69 23.50
C LEU A 176 -0.11 -18.08 23.12
N MET A 177 0.87 -17.20 23.31
CA MET A 177 2.27 -17.48 23.00
C MET A 177 2.87 -18.65 23.79
N SER A 178 2.30 -19.00 24.95
CA SER A 178 2.73 -20.19 25.72
C SER A 178 2.27 -21.52 25.11
N THR A 179 1.38 -21.48 24.11
CA THR A 179 0.81 -22.68 23.48
C THR A 179 1.43 -22.98 22.13
N PHE A 180 1.58 -24.28 21.83
CA PHE A 180 1.94 -24.72 20.47
C PHE A 180 0.89 -24.32 19.44
N TYR A 181 -0.38 -24.28 19.86
CA TYR A 181 -1.51 -23.84 19.05
C TYR A 181 -1.27 -22.48 18.38
N PHE A 182 -0.74 -21.50 19.12
CA PHE A 182 -0.46 -20.17 18.58
C PHE A 182 0.50 -20.23 17.40
N TYR A 183 1.68 -20.84 17.56
CA TYR A 183 2.67 -20.88 16.48
C TYR A 183 2.20 -21.66 15.26
N PHE A 184 1.49 -22.77 15.47
CA PHE A 184 0.93 -23.57 14.39
C PHE A 184 -0.12 -22.79 13.58
N THR A 185 -1.06 -22.15 14.26
CA THR A 185 -2.11 -21.37 13.60
C THR A 185 -1.56 -20.08 12.98
N LEU A 186 -0.58 -19.45 13.61
CA LEU A 186 0.12 -18.26 13.09
C LEU A 186 0.78 -18.52 11.73
N LEU A 187 1.32 -19.73 11.52
CA LEU A 187 1.92 -20.12 10.25
C LEU A 187 0.86 -20.59 9.25
N LEU A 188 -0.01 -21.52 9.67
CA LEU A 188 -0.90 -22.23 8.77
C LEU A 188 -2.03 -21.33 8.22
N VAL A 189 -2.62 -20.48 9.07
CA VAL A 189 -3.77 -19.66 8.67
C VAL A 189 -3.41 -18.66 7.57
N PRO A 190 -2.34 -17.85 7.69
CA PRO A 190 -1.94 -16.96 6.59
C PRO A 190 -1.61 -17.71 5.30
N VAL A 191 -0.96 -18.88 5.38
CA VAL A 191 -0.64 -19.69 4.20
C VAL A 191 -1.91 -20.13 3.47
N VAL A 192 -2.90 -20.68 4.20
CA VAL A 192 -4.17 -21.14 3.60
C VAL A 192 -5.00 -19.96 3.08
N ALA A 193 -5.00 -18.83 3.78
CA ALA A 193 -5.70 -17.62 3.35
C ALA A 193 -5.11 -17.04 2.06
N LEU A 194 -3.78 -17.10 1.88
CA LEU A 194 -3.11 -16.57 0.69
C LEU A 194 -3.02 -17.58 -0.46
N LEU A 195 -3.24 -18.88 -0.19
CA LEU A 195 -3.14 -19.93 -1.19
C LEU A 195 -4.06 -19.68 -2.40
N ALA A 196 -5.29 -19.23 -2.17
CA ALA A 196 -6.22 -18.96 -3.26
C ALA A 196 -5.75 -17.80 -4.15
N ASP A 197 -5.23 -16.73 -3.54
CA ASP A 197 -4.67 -15.59 -4.27
C ASP A 197 -3.42 -16.02 -5.06
N PHE A 198 -2.55 -16.82 -4.46
CA PHE A 198 -1.36 -17.35 -5.11
C PHE A 198 -1.71 -18.22 -6.32
N ILE A 199 -2.69 -19.12 -6.18
CA ILE A 199 -3.16 -19.95 -7.29
C ILE A 199 -3.78 -19.08 -8.38
N TYR A 200 -4.64 -18.13 -8.01
CA TYR A 200 -5.29 -17.23 -8.97
C TYR A 200 -4.25 -16.45 -9.79
N GLN A 201 -3.28 -15.82 -9.13
CA GLN A 201 -2.21 -15.06 -9.80
C GLN A 201 -1.30 -15.97 -10.63
N GLY A 202 -1.00 -17.18 -10.15
CA GLY A 202 -0.20 -18.16 -10.89
C GLY A 202 -0.89 -18.62 -12.17
N VAL A 203 -2.18 -18.95 -12.10
CA VAL A 203 -3.01 -19.33 -13.27
C VAL A 203 -3.15 -18.16 -14.23
N GLU A 204 -3.43 -16.96 -13.73
CA GLU A 204 -3.51 -15.75 -14.55
C GLU A 204 -2.19 -15.51 -15.30
N ARG A 205 -1.06 -15.55 -14.60
CA ARG A 205 0.26 -15.34 -15.21
C ARG A 205 0.63 -16.42 -16.22
N TRP A 206 0.23 -17.68 -16.02
CA TRP A 206 0.57 -18.77 -16.94
C TRP A 206 -0.30 -18.82 -18.19
N PHE A 207 -1.61 -18.58 -18.06
CA PHE A 207 -2.55 -18.76 -19.17
C PHE A 207 -2.98 -17.45 -19.82
N VAL A 208 -3.00 -16.34 -19.07
CA VAL A 208 -3.47 -15.03 -19.53
C VAL A 208 -2.53 -13.93 -19.00
N PRO A 209 -1.23 -13.95 -19.35
CA PRO A 209 -0.28 -12.95 -18.85
C PRO A 209 -0.64 -11.56 -19.36
N TYR A 210 -0.39 -10.56 -18.51
CA TYR A 210 -0.46 -9.15 -18.93
C TYR A 210 0.78 -8.76 -19.75
N ASP A 211 0.64 -7.77 -20.63
CA ASP A 211 1.73 -7.29 -21.50
C ASP A 211 2.99 -6.92 -20.72
N TYR A 212 2.85 -6.29 -19.55
CA TYR A 212 3.99 -5.95 -18.70
C TYR A 212 4.71 -7.19 -18.13
N GLN A 213 3.97 -8.26 -17.83
CA GLN A 213 4.53 -9.52 -17.33
C GLN A 213 5.34 -10.22 -18.42
N ILE A 214 4.87 -10.17 -19.67
CA ILE A 214 5.59 -10.70 -20.83
C ILE A 214 6.91 -9.93 -21.01
N VAL A 215 6.88 -8.59 -20.93
CA VAL A 215 8.09 -7.76 -21.03
C VAL A 215 9.07 -8.05 -19.89
N GLN A 216 8.59 -8.22 -18.65
CA GLN A 216 9.41 -8.64 -17.51
C GLN A 216 10.10 -9.99 -17.75
N GLU A 217 9.41 -10.95 -18.36
CA GLU A 217 9.96 -12.28 -18.62
C GLU A 217 11.01 -12.27 -19.73
N ILE A 218 10.77 -11.51 -20.81
CA ILE A 218 11.75 -11.32 -21.90
C ILE A 218 13.06 -10.71 -21.36
N HIS A 219 12.96 -9.73 -20.48
CA HIS A 219 14.12 -8.97 -19.97
C HIS A 219 14.62 -9.46 -18.61
N ARG A 220 14.14 -10.60 -18.12
CA ARG A 220 14.49 -11.13 -16.78
C ARG A 220 16.01 -11.29 -16.58
N HIS A 221 16.74 -11.60 -17.64
CA HIS A 221 18.18 -11.86 -17.62
C HIS A 221 19.02 -10.66 -18.08
N GLU A 222 18.40 -9.61 -18.62
CA GLU A 222 19.12 -8.38 -18.93
C GLU A 222 19.28 -7.61 -17.61
N LEU A 223 20.53 -7.48 -17.14
CA LEU A 223 20.82 -6.55 -16.06
C LEU A 223 20.38 -5.17 -16.52
N ASP A 224 19.64 -4.43 -15.67
CA ASP A 224 19.22 -3.04 -15.92
C ASP A 224 20.49 -2.19 -16.16
N SER A 225 20.97 -2.17 -17.41
CA SER A 225 22.17 -1.45 -17.83
C SER A 225 21.95 0.05 -17.69
N SER A 226 20.69 0.50 -17.55
CA SER A 226 20.34 1.91 -17.42
C SER A 226 21.07 2.64 -16.29
N ASN A 227 21.33 2.02 -15.13
CA ASN A 227 22.11 2.67 -14.08
C ASN A 227 23.61 2.64 -14.38
N ALA A 228 24.11 1.53 -14.96
CA ALA A 228 25.52 1.41 -15.34
C ALA A 228 25.87 2.34 -16.50
N ASP A 229 25.06 2.36 -17.56
CA ASP A 229 25.18 3.21 -18.74
C ASP A 229 25.01 4.70 -18.38
N GLN A 230 24.04 5.06 -17.51
CA GLN A 230 23.91 6.45 -17.05
C GLN A 230 25.08 6.88 -16.16
N LEU A 231 25.60 6.00 -15.30
CA LEU A 231 26.78 6.27 -14.48
C LEU A 231 28.06 6.34 -15.33
N GLU A 232 28.20 5.49 -16.34
CA GLU A 232 29.33 5.54 -17.29
C GLU A 232 29.28 6.79 -18.15
N ILE A 233 28.12 7.13 -18.72
CA ILE A 233 27.93 8.38 -19.49
C ILE A 233 28.18 9.59 -18.58
N ALA A 234 27.65 9.62 -17.36
CA ALA A 234 27.89 10.71 -16.40
C ALA A 234 29.36 10.83 -15.96
N ASN A 235 30.07 9.70 -15.82
CA ASN A 235 31.49 9.69 -15.49
C ASN A 235 32.40 10.12 -16.66
N GLN A 236 31.92 10.00 -17.91
CA GLN A 236 32.66 10.38 -19.11
C GLN A 236 32.42 11.84 -19.56
N LEU A 237 31.32 12.47 -19.14
CA LEU A 237 30.94 13.83 -19.55
C LEU A 237 31.64 14.89 -18.69
N THR A 238 32.11 15.97 -19.32
CA THR A 238 32.52 17.18 -18.59
C THR A 238 31.33 17.84 -17.89
N PRO A 239 31.52 18.65 -16.83
CA PRO A 239 30.41 19.25 -16.07
C PRO A 239 29.40 20.05 -16.92
N GLU A 240 29.86 20.68 -18.00
CA GLU A 240 29.03 21.43 -18.93
C GLU A 240 28.25 20.51 -19.89
N GLU A 241 28.87 19.44 -20.37
CA GLU A 241 28.23 18.44 -21.23
C GLU A 241 27.19 17.62 -20.47
N ALA A 242 27.46 17.28 -19.19
CA ALA A 242 26.50 16.63 -18.31
C ALA A 242 25.24 17.49 -18.13
N ARG A 243 25.42 18.81 -17.99
CA ARG A 243 24.30 19.77 -17.89
C ARG A 243 23.52 19.86 -19.20
N SER A 244 24.20 19.91 -20.34
CA SER A 244 23.57 19.92 -21.67
C SER A 244 22.82 18.61 -21.96
N TYR A 245 23.40 17.47 -21.60
CA TYR A 245 22.79 16.16 -21.72
C TYR A 245 21.53 16.05 -20.83
N ALA A 246 21.59 16.50 -19.58
CA ALA A 246 20.42 16.58 -18.70
C ALA A 246 19.31 17.47 -19.29
N ILE A 247 19.67 18.58 -19.92
CA ILE A 247 18.71 19.47 -20.62
C ILE A 247 18.12 18.77 -21.86
N SER A 248 18.90 17.97 -22.58
CA SER A 248 18.43 17.22 -23.75
C SER A 248 17.44 16.10 -23.41
N GLN A 249 17.50 15.55 -22.20
CA GLN A 249 16.59 14.53 -21.71
C GLN A 249 15.25 15.08 -21.23
N LEU A 250 15.11 16.41 -21.10
CA LEU A 250 13.83 17.02 -20.77
C LEU A 250 12.84 16.79 -21.91
N PRO A 251 11.59 16.38 -21.62
CA PRO A 251 10.60 16.16 -22.66
C PRO A 251 10.37 17.46 -23.43
N ARG A 252 10.78 17.47 -24.71
CA ARG A 252 10.48 18.55 -25.66
C ARG A 252 9.04 18.40 -26.15
N GLU A 253 8.07 18.59 -25.26
CA GLU A 253 6.69 18.76 -25.68
C GLU A 253 6.29 20.23 -25.63
N ILE A 254 5.96 20.77 -26.81
CA ILE A 254 5.13 21.97 -26.93
C ILE A 254 3.69 21.44 -26.92
N SER A 255 3.11 21.27 -25.72
CA SER A 255 1.74 20.78 -25.63
C SER A 255 0.76 21.83 -26.17
N LYS A 256 0.09 21.49 -27.28
CA LYS A 256 -1.10 22.18 -27.79
C LYS A 256 -2.36 21.39 -27.41
N HIS A 257 -2.60 21.11 -26.14
CA HIS A 257 -3.95 20.99 -25.57
C HIS A 257 -3.89 20.66 -24.07
N THR A 258 -4.72 21.35 -23.31
CA THR A 258 -4.82 21.31 -21.84
C THR A 258 -5.97 20.40 -21.41
N GLY A 259 -5.63 19.35 -20.65
CA GLY A 259 -6.55 18.65 -19.75
C GLY A 259 -6.22 19.09 -18.33
N PHE A 260 -7.17 19.72 -17.65
CA PHE A 260 -7.00 20.36 -16.34
C PHE A 260 -6.47 19.39 -15.26
N ALA A 261 -5.25 19.64 -14.79
CA ALA A 261 -4.77 19.33 -13.43
C ALA A 261 -3.40 19.97 -13.12
N PHE A 262 -2.56 20.26 -14.12
CA PHE A 262 -1.18 20.73 -13.91
C PHE A 262 -0.83 22.11 -14.47
N ASP A 263 -1.80 22.84 -15.02
CA ASP A 263 -1.55 24.19 -15.54
C ASP A 263 -1.64 25.23 -14.40
N SER A 264 -0.63 25.25 -13.52
CA SER A 264 -0.45 26.39 -12.62
C SER A 264 0.31 27.49 -13.38
N PRO A 265 -0.20 28.75 -13.41
CA PRO A 265 0.35 29.82 -14.24
C PRO A 265 1.70 30.38 -13.74
N GLY A 266 2.45 29.62 -12.94
CA GLY A 266 3.71 30.04 -12.33
C GLY A 266 4.75 28.94 -12.15
N TYR A 267 4.52 27.71 -12.62
CA TYR A 267 5.50 26.64 -12.41
C TYR A 267 6.79 26.85 -13.21
N GLU A 268 6.70 27.47 -14.40
CA GLU A 268 7.87 27.80 -15.22
C GLU A 268 8.74 28.91 -14.62
N SER A 269 8.22 29.75 -13.71
CA SER A 269 8.93 30.92 -13.18
C SER A 269 9.64 30.70 -11.85
N PHE A 270 9.22 29.70 -11.05
CA PHE A 270 9.81 29.49 -9.72
C PHE A 270 11.27 29.04 -9.81
N PHE A 271 11.55 28.00 -10.59
CA PHE A 271 12.91 27.47 -10.79
C PHE A 271 13.81 28.40 -11.60
N ALA A 272 13.26 29.15 -12.56
CA ALA A 272 14.00 30.14 -13.33
C ALA A 272 14.44 31.35 -12.48
N SER A 273 13.59 31.80 -11.54
CA SER A 273 13.94 32.91 -10.64
C SER A 273 15.01 32.53 -9.62
N GLN A 274 15.01 31.26 -9.17
CA GLN A 274 16.01 30.74 -8.24
C GLN A 274 17.42 30.67 -8.86
N LEU A 275 17.51 30.69 -10.19
CA LEU A 275 18.74 30.65 -10.97
C LEU A 275 19.15 32.03 -11.55
N GLY A 276 18.42 33.10 -11.22
CA GLY A 276 18.76 34.47 -11.65
C GLY A 276 18.57 34.74 -13.15
N ILE A 277 17.88 33.87 -13.89
CA ILE A 277 17.65 34.00 -15.33
C ILE A 277 16.28 34.64 -15.56
N TYR A 278 16.27 35.81 -16.21
CA TYR A 278 15.05 36.53 -16.54
C TYR A 278 14.30 35.80 -17.66
N ALA A 279 13.24 35.07 -17.30
CA ALA A 279 12.30 34.51 -18.27
C ALA A 279 11.43 35.64 -18.85
N PRO A 280 11.37 35.83 -20.18
CA PRO A 280 10.54 36.86 -20.77
C PRO A 280 9.07 36.57 -20.48
N GLN A 281 8.35 37.56 -19.92
CA GLN A 281 6.93 37.43 -19.64
C GLN A 281 6.17 37.17 -20.94
N LYS A 282 5.37 36.10 -20.99
CA LYS A 282 4.50 35.85 -22.14
C LYS A 282 3.56 37.05 -22.31
N ALA A 283 3.37 37.52 -23.55
CA ALA A 283 2.64 38.76 -23.85
C ALA A 283 1.22 38.84 -23.27
N TRP A 284 0.59 37.68 -23.00
CA TRP A 284 -0.73 37.60 -22.39
C TRP A 284 -0.76 37.90 -20.87
N ASP A 285 0.36 37.77 -20.15
CA ASP A 285 0.48 38.17 -18.74
C ASP A 285 0.56 39.69 -18.56
N VAL A 286 1.12 40.38 -19.56
CA VAL A 286 1.12 41.85 -19.63
C VAL A 286 -0.29 42.36 -19.92
N ALA A 287 -1.01 41.72 -20.84
CA ALA A 287 -2.40 42.05 -21.14
C ALA A 287 -3.34 41.81 -19.94
N ARG A 288 -3.15 40.71 -19.19
CA ARG A 288 -3.94 40.39 -17.99
C ARG A 288 -3.67 41.37 -16.83
N ARG A 289 -2.41 41.81 -16.65
CA ARG A 289 -2.09 42.86 -15.66
C ARG A 289 -2.59 44.24 -16.08
N ALA A 290 -2.56 44.55 -17.37
CA ALA A 290 -3.13 45.78 -17.91
C ALA A 290 -4.67 45.84 -17.78
N SER A 291 -5.35 44.69 -17.88
CA SER A 291 -6.80 44.59 -17.65
C SER A 291 -7.19 44.63 -16.17
N MET A 292 -6.27 44.28 -15.27
CA MET A 292 -6.43 44.39 -13.81
C MET A 292 -6.12 45.80 -13.32
N ARG A 293 -6.65 46.84 -13.98
CA ARG A 293 -6.64 48.20 -13.43
C ARG A 293 -7.50 48.23 -12.17
N SER A 294 -6.88 48.63 -11.07
CA SER A 294 -7.50 48.87 -9.77
C SER A 294 -8.78 49.69 -9.92
N ARG A 295 -9.90 49.17 -9.41
CA ARG A 295 -11.12 49.93 -9.18
C ARG A 295 -10.75 51.18 -8.35
N PRO A 296 -11.04 52.42 -8.78
CA PRO A 296 -10.77 53.59 -7.96
C PRO A 296 -11.54 53.46 -6.64
N LYS A 297 -10.86 53.66 -5.50
CA LYS A 297 -11.53 53.82 -4.20
C LYS A 297 -12.49 55.00 -4.33
N ALA A 298 -13.80 54.73 -4.19
CA ALA A 298 -14.79 55.79 -4.08
C ALA A 298 -14.44 56.71 -2.89
N PRO A 299 -14.53 58.04 -3.02
CA PRO A 299 -14.27 58.95 -1.92
C PRO A 299 -15.31 58.73 -0.82
N LYS A 300 -14.84 58.59 0.43
CA LYS A 300 -15.67 58.72 1.63
C LYS A 300 -16.39 60.07 1.56
N LYS A 301 -17.72 60.06 1.54
CA LYS A 301 -18.51 61.23 1.93
C LYS A 301 -18.51 61.30 3.46
N ASN A 302 -18.32 62.53 3.95
CA ASN A 302 -18.37 62.94 5.35
C ASN A 302 -19.61 62.38 6.08
#